data_AF-A0A0K0DPP9-F1
#
_entry.id   AF-A0A0K0DPP9-F1
#
_cell.length_a   1.000
_cell.length_b   1.000
_cell.length_c   1.000
_cell.angle_alpha   90.00
_cell.angle_beta   90.00
_cell.angle_gamma   90.00
#
_symmetry.space_group_name_H-M   'P 1'
#
loop_
_entity.id
_entity.type
_entity.pdbx_description
1 polymer ?
#
loop_
_entity_poly.entity_id
_entity_poly.type
_entity_poly.pdbx_seq_one_letter_code
_entity_poly.pdbx_strand_id
1 'polypeptide(L)'
;HVGSIPSLHHVLFEAAKKVSNPSKAERRKGRKTLYDSWLKTFPSSIPGLPDIPVPGSGSDHASFLTFSGIPVVDFTFKNATTHDNYPLYHTMYETPFLNEHLLDTDGFSVHKAVGQFWVELARIFTDEPVLPFNSTELAVAILMDYIPALGKALKPLKFFHSSIQPALQQLAHMARAAEFCSVFICWHDNLEENCSWSVENVQVCARKVNICKPMSYN
;
A
#
# COMPACT_ATOMS: atom_id res chain seq x y z
N HIS A 1 10.37 -0.22 -5.20
CA HIS A 1 9.17 0.62 -5.26
C HIS A 1 7.97 -0.27 -5.02
N VAL A 2 7.08 0.12 -4.12
CA VAL A 2 5.87 -0.64 -3.78
C VAL A 2 4.73 0.36 -3.74
N GLY A 3 3.63 0.06 -4.41
CA GLY A 3 2.38 0.81 -4.36
C GLY A 3 1.27 -0.04 -3.78
N SER A 4 0.48 0.53 -2.88
CA SER A 4 -0.62 -0.15 -2.21
C SER A 4 -1.55 0.88 -1.54
N ILE A 5 -2.65 0.40 -0.97
CA ILE A 5 -3.50 1.20 -0.10
C ILE A 5 -2.90 1.32 1.32
N PRO A 6 -3.22 2.41 2.06
CA PRO A 6 -2.70 2.66 3.41
C PRO A 6 -2.87 1.52 4.40
N SER A 7 -3.99 0.79 4.34
CA SER A 7 -4.27 -0.29 5.30
C SER A 7 -3.33 -1.50 5.20
N LEU A 8 -2.48 -1.54 4.17
CA LEU A 8 -1.50 -2.60 3.94
C LEU A 8 -0.05 -2.15 4.18
N HIS A 9 0.20 -0.90 4.60
CA HIS A 9 1.56 -0.38 4.67
C HIS A 9 2.42 -1.18 5.66
N HIS A 10 1.93 -1.42 6.88
CA HIS A 10 2.69 -2.20 7.87
C HIS A 10 3.09 -3.60 7.38
N VAL A 11 2.18 -4.36 6.77
CA VAL A 11 2.48 -5.75 6.34
C VAL A 11 3.56 -5.78 5.25
N LEU A 12 3.59 -4.76 4.39
CA LEU A 12 4.62 -4.59 3.37
C LEU A 12 6.00 -4.33 4.00
N PHE A 13 6.04 -3.53 5.07
CA PHE A 13 7.27 -3.28 5.81
C PHE A 13 7.77 -4.56 6.49
N GLU A 14 6.89 -5.30 7.17
CA GLU A 14 7.26 -6.54 7.86
C GLU A 14 7.75 -7.62 6.90
N ALA A 15 7.08 -7.79 5.76
CA ALA A 15 7.56 -8.70 4.72
C ALA A 15 8.92 -8.26 4.15
N ALA A 16 9.11 -6.97 3.89
CA ALA A 16 10.36 -6.45 3.32
C ALA A 16 11.55 -6.57 4.28
N LYS A 17 11.31 -6.48 5.60
CA LYS A 17 12.35 -6.69 6.64
C LYS A 17 12.84 -8.14 6.70
N LYS A 18 12.03 -9.12 6.28
CA LYS A 18 12.38 -10.54 6.30
C LYS A 18 13.20 -10.99 5.08
N VAL A 19 13.19 -10.20 4.01
CA VAL A 19 13.93 -10.53 2.78
C VAL A 19 15.28 -9.83 2.77
N SER A 20 16.36 -10.59 2.59
CA SER A 20 17.70 -10.04 2.44
C SER A 20 17.79 -9.16 1.19
N ASN A 21 18.43 -7.99 1.33
CA ASN A 21 18.75 -7.13 0.20
C ASN A 21 19.63 -7.90 -0.79
N PRO A 22 19.30 -8.00 -2.10
CA PRO A 22 20.10 -8.75 -3.07
C PRO A 22 21.48 -8.13 -3.32
N SER A 23 21.64 -6.81 -3.18
CA SER A 23 22.89 -6.12 -3.51
C SER A 23 23.98 -6.30 -2.45
N LYS A 24 25.04 -7.03 -2.81
CA LYS A 24 26.26 -7.20 -1.99
C LYS A 24 26.86 -5.86 -1.55
N ALA A 25 26.89 -4.87 -2.44
CA ALA A 25 27.48 -3.56 -2.16
C ALA A 25 26.66 -2.78 -1.13
N GLU A 26 25.33 -2.86 -1.19
CA GLU A 26 24.45 -2.21 -0.24
C GLU A 26 24.45 -2.90 1.13
N ARG A 27 24.49 -4.24 1.15
CA ARG A 27 24.66 -5.02 2.37
C ARG A 27 25.93 -4.64 3.14
N ARG A 28 27.05 -4.43 2.43
CA ARG A 28 28.32 -3.95 3.04
C ARG A 28 28.20 -2.55 3.64
N LYS A 29 27.27 -1.73 3.17
CA LYS A 29 26.94 -0.40 3.71
C LYS A 29 25.89 -0.45 4.82
N GLY A 30 25.58 -1.63 5.35
CA GLY A 30 24.64 -1.82 6.45
C GLY A 30 23.18 -2.01 6.04
N ARG A 31 22.83 -1.96 4.75
CA ARG A 31 21.46 -2.18 4.26
C ARG A 31 21.23 -3.67 4.01
N LYS A 32 20.84 -4.38 5.07
CA LYS A 32 20.77 -5.85 5.10
C LYS A 32 19.52 -6.41 4.44
N THR A 33 18.42 -5.67 4.49
CA THR A 33 17.08 -6.13 4.06
C THR A 33 16.55 -5.31 2.88
N LEU A 34 15.50 -5.80 2.20
CA LEU A 34 14.79 -5.02 1.19
C LEU A 34 14.25 -3.72 1.79
N TYR A 35 13.75 -3.78 3.02
CA TYR A 35 13.26 -2.61 3.74
C TYR A 35 14.33 -1.52 3.89
N ASP A 36 15.56 -1.87 4.27
CA ASP A 36 16.64 -0.89 4.47
C ASP A 36 16.98 -0.13 3.18
N SER A 37 16.98 -0.83 2.05
CA SER A 37 17.21 -0.21 0.75
C SER A 37 16.02 0.55 0.24
N TRP A 38 14.81 0.06 0.46
CA TRP A 38 13.60 0.75 0.11
C TRP A 38 13.48 2.09 0.85
N LEU A 39 13.65 2.10 2.17
CA LEU A 39 13.64 3.30 3.01
C LEU A 39 14.66 4.34 2.53
N LYS A 40 15.85 3.88 2.12
CA LYS A 40 16.89 4.78 1.62
C LYS A 40 16.58 5.36 0.23
N THR A 41 15.98 4.56 -0.65
CA THR A 41 15.79 4.91 -2.06
C THR A 41 14.49 5.68 -2.30
N PHE A 42 13.42 5.35 -1.56
CA PHE A 42 12.11 5.99 -1.67
C PHE A 42 11.61 6.41 -0.28
N PRO A 43 12.19 7.47 0.34
CA PRO A 43 11.71 7.96 1.63
C PRO A 43 10.37 8.69 1.47
N SER A 44 9.47 8.50 2.43
CA SER A 44 8.23 9.27 2.52
C SER A 44 8.46 10.65 3.14
N SER A 45 7.39 11.46 3.18
CA SER A 45 7.36 12.71 3.97
C SER A 45 7.42 12.46 5.48
N ILE A 46 7.06 11.25 5.93
CA ILE A 46 7.12 10.84 7.34
C ILE A 46 8.53 10.30 7.63
N PRO A 47 9.28 10.92 8.56
CA PRO A 47 10.63 10.47 8.88
C PRO A 47 10.68 8.99 9.30
N GLY A 48 11.57 8.22 8.67
CA GLY A 48 11.81 6.82 9.01
C GLY A 48 10.90 5.80 8.32
N LEU A 49 9.99 6.25 7.45
CA LEU A 49 9.12 5.38 6.65
C LEU A 49 9.40 5.51 5.15
N PRO A 50 9.39 4.40 4.38
CA PRO A 50 9.41 4.48 2.93
C PRO A 50 8.07 4.96 2.37
N ASP A 51 8.12 5.58 1.21
CA ASP A 51 6.94 6.00 0.46
C ASP A 51 6.22 4.80 -0.17
N ILE A 52 4.90 4.80 -0.05
CA ILE A 52 3.98 3.85 -0.69
C ILE A 52 2.85 4.66 -1.35
N PRO A 53 2.93 4.93 -2.67
CA PRO A 53 1.83 5.55 -3.37
C PRO A 53 0.67 4.57 -3.61
N VAL A 54 -0.55 5.10 -3.77
CA VAL A 54 -1.67 4.31 -4.29
C VAL A 54 -1.38 3.98 -5.76
N PRO A 55 -1.46 2.69 -6.18
CA PRO A 55 -1.06 2.31 -7.52
C PRO A 55 -2.11 2.77 -8.55
N GLY A 56 -1.62 3.11 -9.75
CA GLY A 56 -2.41 3.66 -10.85
C GLY A 56 -3.11 2.60 -11.70
N SER A 57 -3.25 2.87 -13.01
CA SER A 57 -3.94 1.96 -13.95
C SER A 57 -2.98 1.20 -14.89
N GLY A 58 -1.68 1.19 -14.60
CA GLY A 58 -0.65 0.70 -15.52
C GLY A 58 -0.48 -0.83 -15.61
N SER A 59 -1.29 -1.60 -14.87
CA SER A 59 -1.19 -3.07 -14.80
C SER A 59 -2.54 -3.68 -14.41
N ASP A 60 -2.62 -5.00 -14.35
CA ASP A 60 -3.88 -5.77 -14.19
C ASP A 60 -4.58 -5.51 -12.84
N HIS A 61 -3.83 -5.07 -11.82
CA HIS A 61 -4.36 -4.77 -10.49
C HIS A 61 -5.40 -3.63 -10.51
N ALA A 62 -5.42 -2.79 -11.55
CA ALA A 62 -6.23 -1.59 -11.61
C ALA A 62 -7.74 -1.85 -11.39
N SER A 63 -8.27 -2.89 -12.04
CA SER A 63 -9.69 -3.25 -11.92
C SER A 63 -10.05 -3.84 -10.55
N PHE A 64 -9.11 -4.56 -9.92
CA PHE A 64 -9.29 -5.05 -8.56
C PHE A 64 -9.44 -3.89 -7.58
N LEU A 65 -8.56 -2.90 -7.67
CA LEU A 65 -8.60 -1.73 -6.79
C LEU A 65 -9.77 -0.79 -7.10
N THR A 66 -9.86 -0.31 -8.34
CA THR A 66 -10.75 0.81 -8.69
C THR A 66 -12.19 0.40 -8.97
N PHE A 67 -12.43 -0.83 -9.45
CA PHE A 67 -13.77 -1.33 -9.73
C PHE A 67 -14.28 -2.22 -8.60
N SER A 68 -13.47 -3.17 -8.12
CA SER A 68 -13.90 -4.15 -7.13
C SER A 68 -13.68 -3.73 -5.67
N GLY A 69 -12.90 -2.68 -5.42
CA GLY A 69 -12.51 -2.26 -4.06
C GLY A 69 -11.65 -3.29 -3.33
N ILE A 70 -11.01 -4.18 -4.07
CA ILE A 70 -10.12 -5.21 -3.53
C ILE A 70 -8.74 -4.57 -3.32
N PRO A 71 -8.18 -4.62 -2.10
CA PRO A 71 -6.82 -4.17 -1.82
C PRO A 71 -5.79 -4.86 -2.72
N VAL A 72 -4.85 -4.09 -3.25
CA VAL A 72 -3.80 -4.58 -4.14
C VAL A 72 -2.43 -4.15 -3.64
N VAL A 73 -1.43 -4.95 -3.98
CA VAL A 73 -0.02 -4.62 -3.82
C VAL A 73 0.63 -4.72 -5.19
N ASP A 74 1.17 -3.61 -5.67
CA ASP A 74 1.97 -3.52 -6.88
C ASP A 74 3.42 -3.25 -6.48
N PHE A 75 4.39 -4.01 -6.99
CA PHE A 75 5.79 -3.81 -6.60
C PHE A 75 6.75 -4.11 -7.73
N THR A 76 7.85 -3.37 -7.73
CA THR A 76 8.93 -3.50 -8.71
C THR A 76 10.25 -3.14 -8.06
N PHE A 77 11.30 -3.88 -8.41
CA PHE A 77 12.66 -3.53 -8.02
C PHE A 77 13.24 -2.53 -9.03
N LYS A 78 13.28 -1.25 -8.65
CA LYS A 78 13.79 -0.16 -9.48
C LYS A 78 14.62 0.85 -8.68
N ASN A 79 15.45 1.61 -9.39
CA ASN A 79 16.22 2.71 -8.81
C ASN A 79 15.35 3.98 -8.72
N ALA A 80 15.69 4.91 -7.83
CA ALA A 80 15.05 6.22 -7.75
C ALA A 80 15.27 7.07 -9.01
N THR A 81 16.33 6.80 -9.77
CA THR A 81 16.63 7.49 -11.03
C THR A 81 15.93 6.87 -12.24
N THR A 82 15.26 5.73 -12.07
CA THR A 82 14.39 5.19 -13.12
C THR A 82 13.20 6.13 -13.25
N HIS A 83 13.01 6.70 -14.45
CA HIS A 83 11.83 7.50 -14.79
C HIS A 83 10.58 6.59 -14.84
N ASP A 84 9.74 6.74 -15.86
CA ASP A 84 8.51 5.96 -15.97
C ASP A 84 8.82 4.46 -16.20
N ASN A 85 9.70 4.16 -17.16
CA ASN A 85 10.07 2.79 -17.55
C ASN A 85 11.58 2.64 -17.77
N TYR A 86 12.05 1.39 -17.88
CA TYR A 86 13.43 1.12 -18.29
C TYR A 86 13.60 1.31 -19.82
N PRO A 87 14.81 1.63 -20.32
CA PRO A 87 15.00 2.09 -21.70
C PRO A 87 14.54 1.17 -22.83
N LEU A 88 14.38 -0.13 -22.55
CA LEU A 88 14.03 -1.14 -23.56
C LEU A 88 12.58 -1.61 -23.46
N TYR A 89 11.78 -1.02 -22.58
CA TYR A 89 10.37 -1.36 -22.40
C TYR A 89 9.57 -1.29 -23.71
N HIS A 90 8.78 -2.32 -24.01
CA HIS A 90 7.98 -2.46 -25.24
C HIS A 90 8.82 -2.43 -26.53
N THR A 91 10.01 -3.01 -26.51
CA THR A 91 10.88 -3.11 -27.70
C THR A 91 11.26 -4.56 -27.98
N MET A 92 11.76 -4.83 -29.20
CA MET A 92 12.29 -6.15 -29.55
C MET A 92 13.56 -6.52 -28.77
N TYR A 93 14.11 -5.60 -27.97
CA TYR A 93 15.32 -5.82 -27.18
C TYR A 93 15.03 -6.32 -25.75
N GLU A 94 13.76 -6.52 -25.40
CA GLU A 94 13.33 -7.23 -24.18
C GLU A 94 13.59 -8.73 -24.31
N THR A 95 14.87 -9.08 -24.25
CA THR A 95 15.36 -10.46 -24.44
C THR A 95 15.88 -11.03 -23.12
N PRO A 96 16.01 -12.36 -22.98
CA PRO A 96 16.65 -12.95 -21.79
C PRO A 96 18.04 -12.37 -21.51
N PHE A 97 18.79 -12.02 -22.56
CA PHE A 97 20.09 -11.38 -22.48
C PHE A 97 20.07 -10.11 -21.61
N LEU A 98 19.04 -9.26 -21.73
CA LEU A 98 18.88 -8.05 -20.93
C LEU A 98 18.89 -8.35 -19.43
N ASN A 99 18.15 -9.37 -19.00
CA ASN A 99 18.07 -9.73 -17.59
C ASN A 99 19.37 -10.39 -17.11
N GLU A 100 19.89 -11.35 -17.87
CA GLU A 100 21.07 -12.13 -17.51
C GLU A 100 22.37 -11.31 -17.47
N HIS A 101 22.50 -10.31 -18.36
CA HIS A 101 23.76 -9.62 -18.60
C HIS A 101 23.75 -8.13 -18.22
N LEU A 102 22.59 -7.51 -18.00
CA LEU A 102 22.51 -6.08 -17.69
C LEU A 102 21.72 -5.76 -16.41
N LEU A 103 20.56 -6.38 -16.17
CA LEU A 103 19.69 -6.01 -15.04
C LEU A 103 19.96 -6.81 -13.76
N ASP A 104 20.12 -8.13 -13.85
CA ASP A 104 20.22 -9.03 -12.69
C ASP A 104 21.40 -10.00 -12.82
N THR A 105 22.57 -9.42 -12.99
CA THR A 105 23.82 -10.10 -13.33
C THR A 105 24.41 -10.95 -12.21
N ASP A 106 23.95 -10.79 -10.96
CA ASP A 106 24.39 -11.60 -9.82
C ASP A 106 23.51 -12.85 -9.66
N GLY A 107 23.39 -13.64 -10.74
CA GLY A 107 22.68 -14.92 -10.74
C GLY A 107 21.19 -14.80 -10.37
N PHE A 108 20.49 -13.82 -10.96
CA PHE A 108 19.07 -13.56 -10.69
C PHE A 108 18.73 -13.24 -9.23
N SER A 109 19.70 -12.66 -8.50
CA SER A 109 19.54 -12.33 -7.08
C SER A 109 18.38 -11.35 -6.81
N VAL A 110 18.14 -10.41 -7.72
CA VAL A 110 17.06 -9.43 -7.59
C VAL A 110 15.72 -10.11 -7.80
N HIS A 111 15.56 -10.90 -8.86
CA HIS A 111 14.34 -11.67 -9.12
C HIS A 111 14.05 -12.65 -7.98
N LYS A 112 15.08 -13.31 -7.43
CA LYS A 112 14.95 -14.16 -6.24
C LYS A 112 14.41 -13.36 -5.05
N ALA A 113 14.97 -12.18 -4.77
CA ALA A 113 14.51 -11.36 -3.65
C ALA A 113 13.06 -10.86 -3.84
N VAL A 114 12.69 -10.47 -5.07
CA VAL A 114 11.31 -10.10 -5.43
C VAL A 114 10.36 -11.28 -5.23
N GLY A 115 10.75 -12.49 -5.66
CA GLY A 115 9.98 -13.71 -5.44
C GLY A 115 9.83 -14.05 -3.96
N GLN A 116 10.89 -13.91 -3.17
CA GLN A 116 10.83 -14.12 -1.72
C GLN A 116 9.90 -13.12 -1.02
N PHE A 117 9.89 -11.86 -1.46
CA PHE A 117 8.98 -10.85 -0.94
C PHE A 117 7.52 -11.21 -1.25
N TRP A 118 7.24 -11.62 -2.49
CA TRP A 118 5.90 -12.09 -2.87
C TRP A 118 5.45 -13.30 -2.05
N VAL A 119 6.32 -14.31 -1.87
CA VAL A 119 6.02 -15.50 -1.07
C VAL A 119 5.76 -15.14 0.39
N GLU A 120 6.54 -14.23 0.96
CA GLU A 120 6.33 -13.81 2.35
C GLU A 120 4.99 -13.07 2.52
N LEU A 121 4.61 -12.22 1.57
CA LEU A 121 3.27 -11.63 1.57
C LEU A 121 2.19 -12.70 1.47
N ALA A 122 2.31 -13.63 0.53
CA ALA A 122 1.36 -14.73 0.38
C ALA A 122 1.23 -15.55 1.66
N ARG A 123 2.35 -15.88 2.30
CA ARG A 123 2.40 -16.58 3.59
C ARG A 123 1.66 -15.81 4.69
N ILE A 124 1.95 -14.52 4.85
CA ILE A 124 1.25 -13.68 5.84
C ILE A 124 -0.27 -13.64 5.58
N PHE A 125 -0.70 -13.48 4.33
CA PHE A 125 -2.14 -13.44 4.02
C PHE A 125 -2.86 -14.80 4.10
N THR A 126 -2.13 -15.91 4.10
CA THR A 126 -2.71 -17.27 4.13
C THR A 126 -2.63 -17.93 5.49
N ASP A 127 -1.56 -17.69 6.25
CA ASP A 127 -1.31 -18.37 7.52
C ASP A 127 -1.78 -17.57 8.75
N GLU A 128 -1.89 -16.23 8.66
CA GLU A 128 -2.27 -15.43 9.83
C GLU A 128 -3.77 -15.61 10.18
N PRO A 129 -4.10 -15.82 11.47
CA PRO A 129 -5.48 -16.03 11.89
C PRO A 129 -6.35 -14.78 11.73
N VAL A 130 -5.74 -13.59 11.73
CA VAL A 130 -6.40 -12.31 11.47
C VAL A 130 -5.73 -11.67 10.26
N LEU A 131 -6.53 -11.18 9.33
CA LEU A 131 -6.00 -10.51 8.15
C LEU A 131 -5.19 -9.27 8.57
N PRO A 132 -3.99 -9.07 7.98
CA PRO A 132 -3.07 -8.00 8.36
C PRO A 132 -3.49 -6.67 7.74
N PHE A 133 -4.72 -6.23 8.01
CA PHE A 133 -5.24 -4.92 7.63
C PHE A 133 -5.18 -3.99 8.82
N ASN A 134 -4.60 -2.80 8.61
CA ASN A 134 -4.55 -1.76 9.61
C ASN A 134 -5.48 -0.61 9.22
N SER A 135 -6.71 -0.63 9.73
CA SER A 135 -7.69 0.43 9.48
C SER A 135 -7.31 1.75 10.17
N THR A 136 -6.46 1.72 11.20
CA THR A 136 -5.90 2.95 11.81
C THR A 136 -4.99 3.66 10.82
N GLU A 137 -4.11 2.93 10.10
CA GLU A 137 -3.27 3.51 9.03
C GLU A 137 -4.11 4.18 7.94
N LEU A 138 -5.22 3.54 7.53
CA LEU A 138 -6.15 4.12 6.57
C LEU A 138 -6.86 5.37 7.12
N ALA A 139 -7.33 5.32 8.37
CA ALA A 139 -7.97 6.47 9.00
C ALA A 139 -7.03 7.68 9.11
N VAL A 140 -5.77 7.43 9.48
CA VAL A 140 -4.72 8.46 9.53
C VAL A 140 -4.46 9.04 8.16
N ALA A 141 -4.30 8.22 7.11
CA ALA A 141 -4.13 8.70 5.74
C ALA A 141 -5.32 9.54 5.25
N ILE A 142 -6.55 9.14 5.59
CA ILE A 142 -7.76 9.91 5.29
C ILE A 142 -7.68 11.30 5.93
N LEU A 143 -7.32 11.37 7.21
CA LEU A 143 -7.26 12.63 7.97
C LEU A 143 -6.11 13.55 7.56
N MET A 144 -4.93 12.96 7.31
CA MET A 144 -3.70 13.73 7.08
C MET A 144 -3.47 14.06 5.61
N ASP A 145 -3.91 13.20 4.68
CA ASP A 145 -3.63 13.37 3.26
C ASP A 145 -4.89 13.71 2.48
N TYR A 146 -5.92 12.86 2.56
CA TYR A 146 -7.07 12.94 1.65
C TYR A 146 -8.02 14.10 1.98
N ILE A 147 -8.37 14.30 3.25
CA ILE A 147 -9.26 15.40 3.67
C ILE A 147 -8.64 16.77 3.38
N PRO A 148 -7.35 17.04 3.70
CA PRO A 148 -6.72 18.30 3.35
C PRO A 148 -6.63 18.52 1.84
N ALA A 149 -6.35 17.48 1.05
CA ALA A 149 -6.32 17.56 -0.40
C ALA A 149 -7.70 17.90 -0.98
N LEU A 150 -8.76 17.21 -0.53
CA LEU A 150 -10.14 17.49 -0.92
C LEU A 150 -10.57 18.89 -0.49
N GLY A 151 -10.27 19.30 0.74
CA GLY A 151 -10.56 20.64 1.23
C GLY A 151 -9.88 21.72 0.37
N LYS A 152 -8.63 21.50 -0.04
CA LYS A 152 -7.91 22.39 -0.97
C LYS A 152 -8.58 22.43 -2.35
N ALA A 153 -9.00 21.29 -2.88
CA ALA A 153 -9.69 21.19 -4.17
C ALA A 153 -11.08 21.87 -4.18
N LEU A 154 -11.77 21.89 -3.03
CA LEU A 154 -13.10 22.51 -2.89
C LEU A 154 -13.04 24.04 -2.68
N LYS A 155 -11.93 24.59 -2.16
CA LYS A 155 -11.79 26.04 -1.88
C LYS A 155 -12.13 26.96 -3.08
N PRO A 156 -11.67 26.68 -4.32
CA PRO A 156 -12.02 27.51 -5.49
C PRO A 156 -13.51 27.50 -5.82
N LEU A 157 -14.24 26.46 -5.42
CA LEU A 157 -15.66 26.27 -5.72
C LEU A 157 -16.59 27.02 -4.76
N LYS A 158 -16.07 27.88 -3.89
CA LYS A 158 -16.84 28.65 -2.90
C LYS A 158 -18.03 29.43 -3.47
N PHE A 159 -17.96 29.82 -4.74
CA PHE A 159 -19.03 30.55 -5.43
C PHE A 159 -20.22 29.66 -5.83
N PHE A 160 -20.03 28.33 -5.82
CA PHE A 160 -21.06 27.33 -6.10
C PHE A 160 -21.58 26.68 -4.81
N HIS A 161 -21.66 27.45 -3.71
CA HIS A 161 -21.93 26.94 -2.36
C HIS A 161 -23.13 25.98 -2.28
N SER A 162 -24.26 26.32 -2.91
CA SER A 162 -25.45 25.46 -2.95
C SER A 162 -25.19 24.12 -3.66
N SER A 163 -24.42 24.13 -4.74
CA SER A 163 -24.09 22.92 -5.51
C SER A 163 -23.08 22.02 -4.82
N ILE A 164 -22.16 22.59 -4.01
CA ILE A 164 -21.12 21.81 -3.31
C ILE A 164 -21.49 21.43 -1.87
N GLN A 165 -22.62 21.89 -1.36
CA GLN A 165 -23.05 21.60 0.01
C GLN A 165 -23.09 20.10 0.34
N PRO A 166 -23.61 19.19 -0.52
CA PRO A 166 -23.55 17.76 -0.25
C PRO A 166 -22.12 17.23 -0.14
N ALA A 167 -21.20 17.72 -0.98
CA ALA A 167 -19.79 17.31 -0.92
C ALA A 167 -19.11 17.77 0.38
N LEU A 168 -19.40 18.99 0.85
CA LEU A 168 -18.91 19.48 2.13
C LEU A 168 -19.46 18.66 3.32
N GLN A 169 -20.73 18.28 3.26
CA GLN A 169 -21.34 17.40 4.27
C GLN A 169 -20.68 16.02 4.27
N GLN A 170 -20.49 15.40 3.10
CA GLN A 170 -19.82 14.10 2.99
C GLN A 170 -18.37 14.15 3.48
N LEU A 171 -17.62 15.22 3.17
CA LEU A 171 -16.28 15.42 3.70
C LEU A 171 -16.27 15.47 5.23
N ALA A 172 -17.23 16.17 5.85
CA ALA A 172 -17.37 16.24 7.30
C ALA A 172 -17.80 14.89 7.94
N HIS A 173 -18.57 14.06 7.22
CA HIS A 173 -18.88 12.70 7.66
C HIS A 173 -17.65 11.79 7.59
N MET A 174 -16.89 11.88 6.49
CA MET A 174 -15.65 11.12 6.30
C MET A 174 -14.61 11.46 7.38
N ALA A 175 -14.47 12.75 7.72
CA ALA A 175 -13.59 13.19 8.79
C ALA A 175 -13.96 12.56 10.15
N ARG A 176 -15.23 12.66 10.54
CA ARG A 176 -15.71 12.09 11.80
C ARG A 176 -15.56 10.57 11.86
N ALA A 177 -15.83 9.88 10.75
CA ALA A 177 -15.64 8.43 10.68
C ALA A 177 -14.16 8.04 10.83
N ALA A 178 -13.25 8.78 10.19
CA ALA A 178 -11.82 8.53 10.32
C ALA A 178 -11.28 8.87 11.71
N GLU A 179 -11.74 9.96 12.34
CA GLU A 179 -11.41 10.28 13.75
C GLU A 179 -11.87 9.18 14.71
N PHE A 180 -13.07 8.62 14.49
CA PHE A 180 -13.55 7.50 15.28
C PHE A 180 -12.65 6.27 15.09
N CYS A 181 -12.37 5.88 13.84
CA CYS A 181 -11.56 4.70 13.54
C CYS A 181 -10.10 4.83 14.01
N SER A 182 -9.52 6.04 14.05
CA SER A 182 -8.15 6.24 14.54
C SER A 182 -8.01 6.06 16.05
N VAL A 183 -9.10 6.17 16.81
CA VAL A 183 -9.13 6.04 18.28
C VAL A 183 -9.68 4.68 18.73
N PHE A 184 -10.65 4.11 18.00
CA PHE A 184 -11.44 2.96 18.46
C PHE A 184 -10.70 1.60 18.42
N ILE A 185 -9.66 1.47 17.60
CA ILE A 185 -8.96 0.17 17.41
C ILE A 185 -7.95 -0.12 18.54
N CYS A 186 -7.63 0.88 19.37
CA CYS A 186 -6.85 0.67 20.60
C CYS A 186 -7.54 -0.30 21.61
N TRP A 187 -8.82 -0.63 21.39
CA TRP A 187 -9.57 -1.59 22.21
C TRP A 187 -9.42 -3.05 21.75
N HIS A 188 -8.97 -3.30 20.51
CA HIS A 188 -8.95 -4.66 19.92
C HIS A 188 -7.64 -5.43 20.15
N ASP A 189 -6.52 -4.76 20.42
CA ASP A 189 -5.23 -5.42 20.71
C ASP A 189 -5.26 -6.30 22.00
N ASN A 190 -6.39 -6.34 22.71
CA ASN A 190 -6.63 -7.13 23.93
C ASN A 190 -7.67 -8.27 23.77
N LEU A 191 -8.14 -8.59 22.56
CA LEU A 191 -9.06 -9.71 22.39
C LEU A 191 -8.27 -11.03 22.32
N GLU A 192 -8.46 -11.88 23.33
CA GLU A 192 -7.90 -13.24 23.42
C GLU A 192 -8.17 -14.05 22.14
N GLU A 193 -7.13 -14.69 21.61
CA GLU A 193 -7.09 -15.48 20.37
C GLU A 193 -8.03 -16.71 20.35
N ASN A 194 -8.80 -16.96 21.41
CA ASN A 194 -9.51 -18.23 21.63
C ASN A 194 -10.96 -18.29 21.10
N CYS A 195 -11.45 -17.27 20.39
CA CYS A 195 -12.85 -17.24 19.93
C CYS A 195 -12.96 -17.17 18.40
N SER A 196 -13.05 -18.33 17.74
CA SER A 196 -13.15 -18.44 16.27
C SER A 196 -14.29 -17.61 15.65
N TRP A 197 -15.41 -17.43 16.36
CA TRP A 197 -16.57 -16.64 15.90
C TRP A 197 -16.33 -15.12 15.91
N SER A 198 -15.47 -14.60 16.79
CA SER A 198 -15.12 -13.17 16.78
C SER A 198 -14.12 -12.85 15.68
N VAL A 199 -13.16 -13.75 15.43
CA VAL A 199 -12.14 -13.61 14.38
C VAL A 199 -12.77 -13.49 12.99
N GLU A 200 -13.74 -14.35 12.66
CA GLU A 200 -14.39 -14.33 11.34
C GLU A 200 -15.15 -13.02 11.08
N ASN A 201 -15.89 -12.52 12.07
CA ASN A 201 -16.60 -11.25 11.96
C ASN A 201 -15.65 -10.04 11.82
N VAL A 202 -14.53 -10.05 12.54
CA VAL A 202 -13.48 -9.04 12.43
C VAL A 202 -12.86 -9.06 11.04
N GLN A 203 -12.57 -10.24 10.50
CA GLN A 203 -12.06 -10.38 9.13
C GLN A 203 -13.07 -9.88 8.08
N VAL A 204 -14.37 -10.16 8.24
CA VAL A 204 -15.41 -9.66 7.32
C VAL A 204 -15.47 -8.13 7.34
N CYS A 205 -15.38 -7.52 8.52
CA CYS A 205 -15.29 -6.07 8.66
C CYS A 205 -14.03 -5.53 7.97
N ALA A 206 -12.85 -6.11 8.25
CA ALA A 206 -11.58 -5.70 7.66
C ALA A 206 -11.60 -5.76 6.11
N ARG A 207 -12.16 -6.83 5.53
CA ARG A 207 -12.29 -6.98 4.07
C ARG A 207 -13.21 -5.93 3.44
N LYS A 208 -14.19 -5.42 4.19
CA LYS A 208 -15.17 -4.44 3.69
C LYS A 208 -14.76 -2.99 3.92
N VAL A 209 -13.70 -2.71 4.69
CA VAL A 209 -13.23 -1.34 4.94
C VAL A 209 -12.97 -0.58 3.63
N ASN A 210 -12.51 -1.29 2.58
CA ASN A 210 -12.22 -0.71 1.26
C ASN A 210 -13.40 -0.78 0.28
N ILE A 211 -14.53 -1.37 0.69
CA ILE A 211 -15.74 -1.54 -0.12
C ILE A 211 -16.86 -0.71 0.52
N CYS A 212 -16.90 0.59 0.21
CA CYS A 212 -18.06 1.41 0.52
C CYS A 212 -19.19 1.05 -0.44
N LYS A 213 -20.25 0.40 0.05
CA LYS A 213 -21.48 0.27 -0.76
C LYS A 213 -22.06 1.67 -0.98
N PRO A 214 -22.49 2.03 -2.20
CA PRO A 214 -23.25 3.26 -2.40
C PRO A 214 -24.49 3.22 -1.49
N MET A 215 -24.76 4.34 -0.79
CA MET A 215 -26.04 4.51 -0.11
C MET A 215 -27.14 4.32 -1.15
N SER A 216 -27.99 3.31 -0.94
CA SER A 216 -29.23 3.17 -1.69
C SER A 216 -30.09 4.37 -1.35
N TYR A 217 -30.25 5.28 -2.32
CA TYR A 217 -31.32 6.27 -2.27
C TYR A 217 -32.62 5.51 -2.51
N ASN A 218 -33.37 5.26 -1.43
CA ASN A 218 -34.80 4.93 -1.48
C ASN A 218 -35.59 6.23 -1.30
#